data_AF-A0A674ICV8-F1
#
_entry.id   AF-A0A674ICV8-F1
#
_cell.length_a   1.000
_cell.length_b   1.000
_cell.length_c   1.000
_cell.angle_alpha   90.00
_cell.angle_beta   90.00
_cell.angle_gamma   90.00
#
_symmetry.space_group_name_H-M   'P 1'
#
loop_
_entity.id
_entity.type
_entity.pdbx_description
1 polymer ?
#
loop_
_entity_poly.entity_id
_entity_poly.type
_entity_poly.pdbx_seq_one_letter_code
_entity_poly.pdbx_strand_id
1 'polypeptide(L)'
;FKPVSFLPCYSIPPFSLFEGVHLVLLVGYRALFSQMKNPGFIKQSILTHWCKHVLCFSFQVDYTHRDQDPLNGPPEEFLLFLYHPFRKSFCFCTNSAKSQHTWKSVLRDGIRYCSTVLQRQDSFEVEAFLEAVRFYRQEKGSYGAGDLLLGTEPEILSNVLMEDLLPVLQSQVPPNLKGSESRKKQTWCQFLEEVYTLVLSQVSSEFLDFQRENEKLHIQLEKKIRPDLDQMLILKDQISIKLQAVIQNPVESCCRQGVEPDLDCVMEELIHPISLGFDVVRSLFADRIDEMIRHLTTGLMQVLTLGEMPWKPGFMEPCYEKANLYKDSLQGLKEKFGFHGVASLVLRAQNLMQQLMQNSVHTFQQLSEQHLSLATNHSQITQTLEKIKTRVLKKFDYDSSSTRKQFAQEWLVQIFLPFLLKNLEPRCKLNLRPEGIIRSFSLTFCYSFPEWQAWTVTPKRGEDFSNITGSSVPPKCRPLSPGSQ
;
A
#
# COMPACT_ATOMS: atom_id res chain seq x y z
N PHE A 1 40.13 -2.98 3.33
CA PHE A 1 39.54 -2.20 4.44
C PHE A 1 39.09 -0.83 3.94
N LYS A 2 37.79 -0.71 3.65
CA LYS A 2 36.94 0.48 3.57
C LYS A 2 35.52 -0.08 3.72
N PRO A 3 34.67 0.42 4.62
CA PRO A 3 33.31 -0.09 4.74
C PRO A 3 32.51 0.39 3.54
N VAL A 4 32.14 -0.51 2.64
CA VAL A 4 31.02 -0.25 1.72
C VAL A 4 29.76 -0.38 2.56
N SER A 5 29.40 0.75 3.18
CA SER A 5 28.12 1.01 3.80
C SER A 5 27.01 0.82 2.77
N PHE A 6 26.10 -0.11 3.04
CA PHE A 6 24.78 -0.14 2.45
C PHE A 6 23.83 0.48 3.45
N LEU A 7 22.90 1.28 2.93
CA LEU A 7 22.30 2.47 3.51
C LEU A 7 23.26 3.67 3.46
N PRO A 8 22.89 4.77 2.78
CA PRO A 8 23.24 6.04 3.39
C PRO A 8 22.71 5.92 4.83
N CYS A 9 23.57 6.13 5.82
CA CYS A 9 23.04 6.74 7.02
C CYS A 9 22.15 7.86 6.51
N TYR A 10 20.86 7.85 6.85
CA TYR A 10 20.06 9.06 6.78
C TYR A 10 20.79 10.03 7.71
N SER A 11 21.82 10.71 7.17
CA SER A 11 22.00 12.11 7.38
C SER A 11 20.64 12.64 7.03
N ILE A 12 19.83 12.90 8.05
CA ILE A 12 18.59 13.66 7.92
C ILE A 12 19.00 14.85 7.04
N PRO A 13 18.65 14.85 5.74
CA PRO A 13 19.04 15.95 4.89
C PRO A 13 18.27 17.17 5.42
N PRO A 14 18.82 18.38 5.34
CA PRO A 14 18.28 19.52 6.08
C PRO A 14 16.78 19.67 5.81
N PHE A 15 15.99 19.45 6.86
CA PHE A 15 14.52 19.35 6.88
C PHE A 15 13.80 20.51 6.16
N SER A 16 14.48 21.65 5.97
CA SER A 16 13.91 22.92 5.50
C SER A 16 13.53 22.93 4.01
N LEU A 17 14.39 22.46 3.10
CA LEU A 17 14.14 22.52 1.65
C LEU A 17 12.99 21.59 1.20
N PHE A 18 12.83 20.46 1.90
CA PHE A 18 11.88 19.41 1.54
C PHE A 18 10.42 19.78 1.86
N GLU A 19 10.20 20.54 2.94
CA GLU A 19 8.85 20.98 3.29
C GLU A 19 8.27 21.99 2.30
N GLY A 20 9.13 22.83 1.70
CA GLY A 20 8.72 23.78 0.67
C GLY A 20 8.15 23.08 -0.57
N VAL A 21 8.87 22.07 -1.09
CA VAL A 21 8.44 21.30 -2.27
C VAL A 21 7.13 20.56 -2.01
N HIS A 22 7.02 19.89 -0.86
CA HIS A 22 5.80 19.19 -0.47
C HIS A 22 4.58 20.12 -0.39
N LEU A 23 4.74 21.32 0.19
CA LEU A 23 3.65 22.30 0.30
C LEU A 23 3.17 22.80 -1.08
N VAL A 24 4.11 23.01 -2.01
CA VAL A 24 3.79 23.42 -3.39
C VAL A 24 2.96 22.37 -4.11
N LEU A 25 3.39 21.12 -4.04
CA LEU A 25 2.70 19.99 -4.66
C LEU A 25 1.30 19.81 -4.06
N LEU A 26 1.18 19.90 -2.74
CA LEU A 26 -0.10 19.78 -2.04
C LEU A 26 -1.10 20.87 -2.47
N VAL A 27 -0.65 22.12 -2.62
CA VAL A 27 -1.50 23.22 -3.10
C VAL A 27 -1.96 22.96 -4.54
N GLY A 28 -1.06 22.48 -5.41
CA GLY A 28 -1.38 22.11 -6.79
C GLY A 28 -2.45 21.03 -6.86
N TYR A 29 -2.27 19.91 -6.14
CA TYR A 29 -3.24 18.82 -6.14
C TYR A 29 -4.61 19.26 -5.58
N ARG A 30 -4.65 20.12 -4.56
CA ARG A 30 -5.93 20.67 -4.08
C ARG A 30 -6.66 21.51 -5.13
N ALA A 31 -5.93 22.28 -5.94
CA ALA A 31 -6.54 23.02 -7.05
C ALA A 31 -7.16 22.07 -8.08
N LEU A 32 -6.46 20.98 -8.42
CA LEU A 32 -6.99 19.91 -9.28
C LEU A 32 -8.29 19.32 -8.70
N PHE A 33 -8.32 18.98 -7.41
CA PHE A 33 -9.55 18.49 -6.75
C PHE A 33 -10.69 19.51 -6.78
N SER A 34 -10.40 20.80 -6.64
CA SER A 34 -11.41 21.85 -6.76
C SER A 34 -12.00 21.96 -8.17
N GLN A 35 -11.20 21.69 -9.21
CA GLN A 35 -11.70 21.63 -10.59
C GLN A 35 -12.54 20.37 -10.81
N MET A 36 -12.11 19.21 -10.31
CA MET A 36 -12.87 17.96 -10.37
C MET A 36 -14.21 18.02 -9.61
N LYS A 37 -14.33 18.87 -8.56
CA LYS A 37 -15.59 19.14 -7.87
C LYS A 37 -16.67 19.81 -8.74
N ASN A 38 -16.32 20.35 -9.91
CA ASN A 38 -17.26 21.02 -10.81
C ASN A 38 -17.73 20.06 -11.92
N PRO A 39 -18.77 19.22 -11.69
CA PRO A 39 -19.05 18.04 -12.50
C PRO A 39 -19.96 18.36 -13.68
N GLY A 40 -20.09 19.63 -14.07
CA GLY A 40 -21.04 20.11 -15.09
C GLY A 40 -20.93 19.33 -16.39
N PHE A 41 -19.71 18.94 -16.78
CA PHE A 41 -19.45 18.17 -17.99
C PHE A 41 -19.61 16.65 -17.79
N ILE A 42 -19.19 16.08 -16.65
CA ILE A 42 -19.33 14.63 -16.36
C ILE A 42 -20.81 14.25 -16.23
N LYS A 43 -21.62 15.07 -15.56
CA LYS A 43 -23.08 14.85 -15.47
C LYS A 43 -23.73 14.88 -16.84
N GLN A 44 -23.36 15.84 -17.69
CA GLN A 44 -23.96 16.01 -19.02
C GLN A 44 -23.49 14.93 -20.01
N SER A 45 -22.23 14.49 -19.94
CA SER A 45 -21.70 13.33 -20.69
C SER A 45 -22.32 12.01 -20.24
N ILE A 46 -22.46 11.76 -18.93
CA ILE A 46 -23.13 10.54 -18.44
C ILE A 46 -24.61 10.55 -18.85
N LEU A 47 -25.32 11.68 -18.73
CA LEU A 47 -26.72 11.82 -19.18
C LEU A 47 -26.88 11.69 -20.70
N THR A 48 -25.97 12.25 -21.50
CA THR A 48 -26.03 12.12 -22.98
C THR A 48 -25.62 10.75 -23.47
N HIS A 49 -24.66 10.10 -22.81
CA HIS A 49 -24.28 8.70 -23.09
C HIS A 49 -25.42 7.75 -22.69
N TRP A 50 -26.05 8.00 -21.54
CA TRP A 50 -27.24 7.28 -21.09
C TRP A 50 -28.43 7.49 -22.03
N CYS A 51 -28.76 8.72 -22.41
CA CYS A 51 -29.85 9.00 -23.35
C CYS A 51 -29.58 8.36 -24.73
N LYS A 52 -28.33 8.31 -25.18
CA LYS A 52 -27.95 7.56 -26.39
C LYS A 52 -28.12 6.05 -26.21
N HIS A 53 -27.70 5.47 -25.08
CA HIS A 53 -27.82 4.02 -24.83
C HIS A 53 -29.27 3.58 -24.56
N VAL A 54 -30.08 4.36 -23.84
CA VAL A 54 -31.51 4.05 -23.60
C VAL A 54 -32.36 4.23 -24.85
N LEU A 55 -31.95 5.09 -25.81
CA LEU A 55 -32.61 5.21 -27.10
C LEU A 55 -32.05 4.24 -28.18
N CYS A 56 -30.88 3.61 -27.96
CA CYS A 56 -30.27 2.65 -28.91
C CYS A 56 -30.35 1.17 -28.51
N PHE A 57 -30.73 0.81 -27.27
CA PHE A 57 -30.90 -0.61 -26.88
C PHE A 57 -32.27 -1.18 -27.30
N SER A 58 -32.55 -1.11 -28.59
CA SER A 58 -33.38 -2.07 -29.30
C SER A 58 -32.48 -2.88 -30.23
N PHE A 59 -31.47 -3.57 -29.67
CA PHE A 59 -30.83 -4.69 -30.34
C PHE A 59 -30.50 -5.82 -29.36
N GLN A 60 -30.96 -6.97 -29.81
CA GLN A 60 -31.05 -8.28 -29.21
C GLN A 60 -29.65 -8.92 -29.20
N VAL A 61 -29.17 -9.32 -28.02
CA VAL A 61 -28.25 -10.48 -27.93
C VAL A 61 -29.09 -11.59 -27.34
N ASP A 62 -29.77 -12.31 -28.24
CA ASP A 62 -30.33 -13.61 -27.94
C ASP A 62 -29.16 -14.58 -27.73
N TYR A 63 -28.99 -15.03 -26.49
CA TYR A 63 -28.40 -16.34 -26.27
C TYR A 63 -29.53 -17.36 -26.46
N THR A 64 -29.84 -17.72 -27.71
CA THR A 64 -30.64 -18.90 -27.99
C THR A 64 -29.81 -20.13 -27.60
N HIS A 65 -30.20 -20.73 -26.48
CA HIS A 65 -29.71 -22.02 -26.03
C HIS A 65 -30.34 -23.14 -26.89
N ARG A 66 -29.58 -23.64 -27.87
CA ARG A 66 -29.64 -24.96 -28.57
C ARG A 66 -28.79 -24.80 -29.85
N ASP A 67 -27.75 -25.57 -30.14
CA ASP A 67 -27.54 -27.00 -29.99
C ASP A 67 -26.12 -27.36 -29.49
N GLN A 68 -26.02 -28.51 -28.84
CA GLN A 68 -24.79 -29.09 -28.29
C GLN A 68 -23.89 -29.66 -29.38
N ASP A 69 -22.58 -29.47 -29.23
CA ASP A 69 -21.59 -30.52 -29.48
C ASP A 69 -20.99 -30.90 -28.09
N PRO A 70 -21.17 -32.13 -27.56
CA PRO A 70 -20.98 -32.44 -26.13
C PRO A 70 -19.53 -32.63 -25.65
N LEU A 71 -18.53 -32.09 -26.37
CA LEU A 71 -17.11 -32.31 -26.05
C LEU A 71 -16.22 -31.06 -25.98
N ASN A 72 -16.75 -29.84 -26.16
CA ASN A 72 -15.94 -28.61 -26.17
C ASN A 72 -16.54 -27.45 -25.36
N GLY A 73 -16.95 -27.71 -24.12
CA GLY A 73 -17.13 -26.66 -23.11
C GLY A 73 -15.83 -26.39 -22.35
N PRO A 74 -15.52 -25.16 -21.90
CA PRO A 74 -14.37 -24.94 -21.02
C PRO A 74 -14.51 -25.83 -19.78
N PRO A 75 -13.46 -26.56 -19.35
CA PRO A 75 -13.53 -27.40 -18.17
C PRO A 75 -13.86 -26.54 -16.94
N GLU A 76 -14.98 -26.82 -16.29
CA GLU A 76 -15.46 -26.08 -15.10
C GLU A 76 -14.54 -26.28 -13.87
N GLU A 77 -13.66 -27.28 -13.88
CA GLU A 77 -12.87 -27.68 -12.72
C GLU A 77 -11.75 -26.70 -12.34
N PHE A 78 -11.15 -25.99 -13.30
CA PHE A 78 -9.95 -25.17 -13.08
C PHE A 78 -10.12 -23.71 -13.50
N LEU A 79 -11.20 -23.08 -13.02
CA LEU A 79 -11.55 -21.69 -13.33
C LEU A 79 -10.75 -20.67 -12.49
N LEU A 80 -10.44 -19.53 -13.10
CA LEU A 80 -9.86 -18.36 -12.46
C LEU A 80 -10.73 -17.14 -12.75
N PHE A 81 -11.16 -16.46 -11.70
CA PHE A 81 -11.93 -15.23 -11.81
C PHE A 81 -11.07 -14.03 -11.44
N LEU A 82 -10.96 -13.08 -12.36
CA LEU A 82 -10.35 -11.78 -12.11
C LEU A 82 -11.49 -10.76 -11.95
N TYR A 83 -11.66 -10.29 -10.72
CA TYR A 83 -12.71 -9.34 -10.36
C TYR A 83 -12.13 -7.95 -10.13
N HIS A 84 -12.87 -6.93 -10.56
CA HIS A 84 -12.63 -5.54 -10.24
C HIS A 84 -13.97 -4.87 -9.91
N PRO A 85 -14.05 -3.97 -8.92
CA PRO A 85 -15.33 -3.36 -8.51
C PRO A 85 -16.10 -2.66 -9.63
N PHE A 86 -15.36 -2.08 -10.58
CA PHE A 86 -15.90 -1.23 -11.65
C PHE A 86 -15.49 -1.62 -13.07
N ARG A 87 -14.74 -2.71 -13.27
CA ARG A 87 -14.29 -3.14 -14.61
C ARG A 87 -14.87 -4.52 -14.92
N LYS A 88 -14.89 -4.87 -16.21
CA LYS A 88 -15.30 -6.20 -16.65
C LYS A 88 -14.57 -7.29 -15.86
N SER A 89 -15.34 -8.22 -15.31
CA SER A 89 -14.78 -9.43 -14.70
C SER A 89 -14.35 -10.39 -15.81
N PHE A 90 -13.18 -11.00 -15.64
CA PHE A 90 -12.68 -12.02 -16.56
C PHE A 90 -12.76 -13.41 -15.90
N CYS A 91 -13.13 -14.40 -16.70
CA CYS A 91 -13.12 -15.80 -16.31
C CYS A 91 -12.21 -16.55 -17.27
N PHE A 92 -11.21 -17.24 -16.73
CA PHE A 92 -10.27 -18.07 -17.48
C PHE A 92 -10.43 -19.52 -17.05
N CYS A 93 -10.24 -20.47 -17.96
CA CYS A 93 -10.11 -21.89 -17.63
C CYS A 93 -8.69 -22.36 -17.94
N THR A 94 -8.17 -23.27 -17.13
CA THR A 94 -6.89 -23.93 -17.37
C THR A 94 -7.09 -25.43 -17.55
N ASN A 95 -6.10 -26.12 -18.12
CA ASN A 95 -6.17 -27.55 -18.41
C ASN A 95 -5.77 -28.46 -17.23
N SER A 96 -5.34 -27.89 -16.10
CA SER A 96 -4.88 -28.65 -14.93
C SER A 96 -4.81 -27.77 -13.67
N ALA A 97 -4.95 -28.39 -12.49
CA ALA A 97 -4.76 -27.70 -11.20
C ALA A 97 -3.38 -27.03 -11.07
N LYS A 98 -2.32 -27.64 -11.62
CA LYS A 98 -0.97 -27.06 -11.62
C LYS A 98 -0.89 -25.78 -12.45
N SER A 99 -1.50 -25.79 -13.64
CA SER A 99 -1.57 -24.61 -14.51
C SER A 99 -2.41 -23.51 -13.85
N GLN A 100 -3.56 -23.86 -13.25
CA GLN A 100 -4.41 -22.95 -12.48
C GLN A 100 -3.63 -22.27 -11.37
N HIS A 101 -2.90 -23.04 -10.55
CA HIS A 101 -2.09 -22.51 -9.45
C HIS A 101 -1.00 -21.57 -9.95
N THR A 102 -0.31 -21.95 -11.03
CA THR A 102 0.74 -21.12 -11.64
C THR A 102 0.18 -19.80 -12.14
N TRP A 103 -0.92 -19.82 -12.90
CA TRP A 103 -1.58 -18.61 -13.39
C TRP A 103 -2.15 -17.75 -12.26
N LYS A 104 -2.70 -18.36 -11.21
CA LYS A 104 -3.15 -17.64 -10.01
C LYS A 104 -2.00 -16.88 -9.36
N SER A 105 -0.84 -17.52 -9.22
CA SER A 105 0.36 -16.90 -8.63
C SER A 105 0.86 -15.73 -9.49
N VAL A 106 0.99 -15.93 -10.81
CA VAL A 106 1.38 -14.87 -11.77
C VAL A 106 0.41 -13.69 -11.75
N LEU A 107 -0.90 -13.95 -11.78
CA LEU A 107 -1.92 -12.91 -11.75
C LEU A 107 -1.92 -12.14 -10.42
N ARG A 108 -1.77 -12.84 -9.28
CA ARG A 108 -1.64 -12.19 -7.97
C ARG A 108 -0.43 -11.26 -7.90
N ASP A 109 0.70 -11.70 -8.43
CA ASP A 109 1.91 -10.87 -8.49
C ASP A 109 1.76 -9.67 -9.42
N GLY A 110 1.14 -9.85 -10.59
CA GLY A 110 0.81 -8.76 -11.49
C GLY A 110 -0.12 -7.73 -10.84
N ILE A 111 -1.19 -8.19 -10.18
CA ILE A 111 -2.11 -7.33 -9.43
C ILE A 111 -1.37 -6.57 -8.34
N ARG A 112 -0.54 -7.25 -7.54
CA ARG A 112 0.27 -6.60 -6.50
C ARG A 112 1.17 -5.52 -7.08
N TYR A 113 1.90 -5.83 -8.15
CA TYR A 113 2.84 -4.91 -8.79
C TYR A 113 2.14 -3.64 -9.29
N CYS A 114 0.99 -3.79 -9.97
CA CYS A 114 0.21 -2.67 -10.50
C CYS A 114 -0.48 -1.87 -9.38
N SER A 115 -1.09 -2.57 -8.41
CA SER A 115 -1.87 -1.93 -7.33
C SER A 115 -0.99 -1.11 -6.38
N THR A 116 0.29 -1.45 -6.25
CA THR A 116 1.20 -0.83 -5.28
C THR A 116 2.21 0.11 -5.93
N VAL A 117 1.97 0.55 -7.16
CA VAL A 117 2.89 1.41 -7.91
C VAL A 117 3.30 2.65 -7.11
N LEU A 118 2.35 3.33 -6.45
CA LEU A 118 2.65 4.50 -5.61
C LEU A 118 3.25 4.12 -4.26
N GLN A 119 2.78 3.03 -3.63
CA GLN A 119 3.33 2.59 -2.34
C GLN A 119 4.81 2.22 -2.43
N ARG A 120 5.27 1.74 -3.59
CA ARG A 120 6.67 1.40 -3.82
C ARG A 120 7.53 2.63 -4.15
N GLN A 121 6.93 3.80 -4.36
CA GLN A 121 7.64 5.05 -4.63
C GLN A 121 7.82 5.82 -3.34
N ASP A 122 9.07 6.15 -3.03
CA ASP A 122 9.44 7.05 -1.93
C ASP A 122 9.71 8.43 -2.51
N SER A 123 8.63 9.14 -2.88
CA SER A 123 8.70 10.47 -3.48
C SER A 123 7.71 11.43 -2.83
N PHE A 124 8.10 12.70 -2.75
CA PHE A 124 7.29 13.74 -2.12
C PHE A 124 6.04 14.09 -2.94
N GLU A 125 6.09 13.87 -4.26
CA GLU A 125 4.95 14.00 -5.16
C GLU A 125 3.86 13.00 -4.80
N VAL A 126 4.24 11.74 -4.55
CA VAL A 126 3.30 10.70 -4.12
C VAL A 126 2.74 11.01 -2.73
N GLU A 127 3.58 11.44 -1.79
CA GLU A 127 3.13 11.82 -0.44
C GLU A 127 2.12 12.98 -0.49
N ALA A 128 2.44 14.04 -1.23
CA ALA A 128 1.58 15.21 -1.40
C ALA A 128 0.27 14.86 -2.13
N PHE A 129 0.33 13.98 -3.13
CA PHE A 129 -0.86 13.48 -3.83
C PHE A 129 -1.78 12.69 -2.90
N LEU A 130 -1.25 11.70 -2.17
CA LEU A 130 -2.03 10.88 -1.25
C LEU A 130 -2.59 11.70 -0.07
N GLU A 131 -1.85 12.70 0.39
CA GLU A 131 -2.35 13.67 1.37
C GLU A 131 -3.48 14.55 0.81
N ALA A 132 -3.37 15.03 -0.42
CA ALA A 132 -4.46 15.77 -1.08
C ALA A 132 -5.73 14.92 -1.23
N VAL A 133 -5.59 13.64 -1.64
CA VAL A 133 -6.70 12.68 -1.69
C VAL A 133 -7.35 12.51 -0.32
N ARG A 134 -6.55 12.32 0.73
CA ARG A 134 -7.03 12.19 2.10
C ARG A 134 -7.83 13.43 2.52
N PHE A 135 -7.32 14.64 2.27
CA PHE A 135 -8.03 15.87 2.61
C PHE A 135 -9.35 16.03 1.86
N TYR A 136 -9.36 15.73 0.56
CA TYR A 136 -10.60 15.76 -0.24
C TYR A 136 -11.67 14.86 0.37
N ARG A 137 -11.29 13.65 0.80
CA ARG A 137 -12.23 12.69 1.43
C ARG A 137 -12.68 13.14 2.81
N GLN A 138 -11.78 13.72 3.61
CA GLN A 138 -12.09 14.25 4.95
C GLN A 138 -13.12 15.38 4.91
N GLU A 139 -13.01 16.30 3.93
CA GLU A 139 -14.01 17.36 3.72
C GLU A 139 -15.44 16.83 3.47
N LYS A 140 -15.56 15.56 3.05
CA LYS A 140 -16.83 14.86 2.84
C LYS A 140 -17.27 13.99 4.01
N GLY A 141 -16.53 14.01 5.11
CA GLY A 141 -16.76 13.17 6.29
C GLY A 141 -16.18 11.75 6.18
N SER A 142 -15.41 11.46 5.12
CA SER A 142 -14.77 10.15 4.91
C SER A 142 -13.34 10.16 5.42
N TYR A 143 -13.14 9.64 6.64
CA TYR A 143 -11.83 9.67 7.32
C TYR A 143 -10.95 8.44 7.08
N GLY A 144 -11.56 7.27 6.89
CA GLY A 144 -10.84 5.98 6.88
C GLY A 144 -9.86 5.83 5.71
N ALA A 145 -8.66 5.31 6.01
CA ALA A 145 -7.77 4.77 4.97
C ALA A 145 -8.40 3.51 4.37
N GLY A 146 -8.41 3.41 3.04
CA GLY A 146 -9.08 2.33 2.32
C GLY A 146 -8.31 1.89 1.08
N ASP A 147 -8.68 0.71 0.55
CA ASP A 147 -8.05 0.09 -0.62
C ASP A 147 -8.23 0.89 -1.93
N LEU A 148 -9.05 1.94 -1.92
CA LEU A 148 -9.19 2.92 -3.01
C LEU A 148 -7.90 3.70 -3.33
N LEU A 149 -6.91 3.67 -2.42
CA LEU A 149 -5.58 4.26 -2.60
C LEU A 149 -4.59 3.34 -3.33
N LEU A 150 -5.06 2.23 -3.91
CA LEU A 150 -4.28 1.34 -4.75
C LEU A 150 -4.39 1.74 -6.23
N GLY A 151 -3.29 1.57 -6.97
CA GLY A 151 -3.16 1.89 -8.39
C GLY A 151 -2.35 3.14 -8.65
N THR A 152 -2.40 3.63 -9.88
CA THR A 152 -1.78 4.90 -10.32
C THR A 152 -2.58 6.11 -9.84
N GLU A 153 -2.02 7.31 -9.92
CA GLU A 153 -2.69 8.54 -9.53
C GLU A 153 -4.06 8.72 -10.23
N PRO A 154 -4.19 8.54 -11.57
CA PRO A 154 -5.49 8.62 -12.23
C PRO A 154 -6.47 7.53 -11.78
N GLU A 155 -6.00 6.33 -11.47
CA GLU A 155 -6.85 5.24 -10.95
C GLU A 155 -7.36 5.57 -9.55
N ILE A 156 -6.52 6.10 -8.66
CA ILE A 156 -6.92 6.52 -7.32
C ILE A 156 -7.93 7.67 -7.39
N LEU A 157 -7.67 8.69 -8.22
CA LEU A 157 -8.62 9.78 -8.45
C LEU A 157 -9.96 9.26 -8.99
N SER A 158 -9.93 8.30 -9.91
CA SER A 158 -11.14 7.68 -10.45
C SER A 158 -11.90 6.88 -9.39
N ASN A 159 -11.20 6.13 -8.54
CA ASN A 159 -11.81 5.39 -7.42
C ASN A 159 -12.49 6.34 -6.44
N VAL A 160 -11.87 7.48 -6.13
CA VAL A 160 -12.42 8.51 -5.25
C VAL A 160 -13.65 9.17 -5.88
N LEU A 161 -13.63 9.45 -7.18
CA LEU A 161 -14.82 9.96 -7.88
C LEU A 161 -15.93 8.91 -7.95
N MET A 162 -15.61 7.64 -8.11
CA MET A 162 -16.60 6.57 -8.04
C MET A 162 -17.21 6.42 -6.65
N GLU A 163 -16.43 6.62 -5.57
CA GLU A 163 -16.95 6.67 -4.20
C GLU A 163 -18.05 7.74 -4.06
N ASP A 164 -17.89 8.88 -4.75
CA ASP A 164 -18.88 9.96 -4.77
C ASP A 164 -20.09 9.68 -5.67
N LEU A 165 -19.87 9.09 -6.85
CA LEU A 165 -20.90 8.87 -7.86
C LEU A 165 -21.79 7.67 -7.54
N LEU A 166 -21.23 6.61 -6.93
CA LEU A 166 -21.89 5.33 -6.76
C LEU A 166 -23.23 5.42 -6.01
N PRO A 167 -23.37 6.15 -4.88
CA PRO A 167 -24.66 6.28 -4.19
C PRO A 167 -25.74 6.94 -5.06
N VAL A 168 -25.35 7.96 -5.84
CA VAL A 168 -26.26 8.68 -6.75
C VAL A 168 -26.73 7.75 -7.85
N LEU A 169 -25.80 7.04 -8.49
CA LEU A 169 -26.10 6.07 -9.54
C LEU A 169 -26.98 4.92 -9.01
N GLN A 170 -26.66 4.36 -7.85
CA GLN A 170 -27.46 3.30 -7.23
C GLN A 170 -28.91 3.72 -6.92
N SER A 171 -29.14 4.99 -6.59
CA SER A 171 -30.50 5.50 -6.33
C SER A 171 -31.33 5.69 -7.60
N GLN A 172 -30.70 5.97 -8.74
CA GLN A 172 -31.38 6.36 -9.98
C GLN A 172 -31.47 5.23 -11.01
N VAL A 173 -30.54 4.29 -10.98
CA VAL A 173 -30.32 3.35 -12.08
C VAL A 173 -30.99 1.99 -11.85
N PRO A 174 -30.61 1.19 -10.82
CA PRO A 174 -31.22 -0.10 -10.55
C PRO A 174 -32.76 -0.12 -10.55
N PRO A 175 -33.47 0.87 -9.97
CA PRO A 175 -34.94 0.86 -9.94
C PRO A 175 -35.59 0.89 -11.33
N ASN A 176 -34.89 1.40 -12.34
CA ASN A 176 -35.39 1.57 -13.70
C ASN A 176 -35.00 0.42 -14.64
N LEU A 177 -34.17 -0.53 -14.18
CA LEU A 177 -33.74 -1.66 -14.99
C LEU A 177 -34.87 -2.70 -15.14
N LYS A 178 -35.14 -3.11 -16.38
CA LYS A 178 -36.15 -4.13 -16.71
C LYS A 178 -35.49 -5.48 -16.98
N GLY A 179 -36.17 -6.56 -16.59
CA GLY A 179 -35.73 -7.94 -16.85
C GLY A 179 -35.58 -8.78 -15.57
N SER A 180 -35.07 -10.00 -15.72
CA SER A 180 -34.74 -10.88 -14.60
C SER A 180 -33.65 -10.27 -13.73
N GLU A 181 -33.57 -10.67 -12.45
CA GLU A 181 -32.56 -10.17 -11.52
C GLU A 181 -31.12 -10.37 -12.02
N SER A 182 -30.84 -11.50 -12.70
CA SER A 182 -29.54 -11.74 -13.34
C SER A 182 -29.25 -10.72 -14.45
N ARG A 183 -30.24 -10.45 -15.31
CA ARG A 183 -30.10 -9.46 -16.38
C ARG A 183 -29.94 -8.04 -15.81
N LYS A 184 -30.68 -7.68 -14.76
CA LYS A 184 -30.50 -6.38 -14.07
C LYS A 184 -29.09 -6.23 -13.49
N LYS A 185 -28.57 -7.27 -12.81
CA LYS A 185 -27.19 -7.27 -12.29
C LYS A 185 -26.16 -7.12 -13.42
N GLN A 186 -26.34 -7.84 -14.52
CA GLN A 186 -25.46 -7.74 -15.68
C GLN A 186 -25.48 -6.34 -16.29
N THR A 187 -26.67 -5.77 -16.54
CA THR A 187 -26.83 -4.42 -17.08
C THR A 187 -26.26 -3.36 -16.13
N TRP A 188 -26.43 -3.53 -14.82
CA TRP A 188 -25.83 -2.66 -13.82
C TRP A 188 -24.29 -2.70 -13.85
N CYS A 189 -23.70 -3.90 -13.91
CA CYS A 189 -22.25 -4.06 -13.99
C CYS A 189 -21.68 -3.45 -15.29
N GLN A 190 -22.34 -3.67 -16.43
CA GLN A 190 -21.95 -3.07 -17.71
C GLN A 190 -22.03 -1.54 -17.67
N PHE A 191 -23.10 -1.00 -17.09
CA PHE A 191 -23.25 0.44 -16.90
C PHE A 191 -22.13 1.02 -16.03
N LEU A 192 -21.82 0.39 -14.88
CA LEU A 192 -20.73 0.82 -14.01
C LEU A 192 -19.36 0.76 -14.71
N GLU A 193 -19.14 -0.23 -15.58
CA GLU A 193 -17.94 -0.35 -16.40
C GLU A 193 -17.78 0.82 -17.38
N GLU A 194 -18.85 1.17 -18.10
CA GLU A 194 -18.86 2.32 -19.02
C GLU A 194 -18.60 3.63 -18.27
N VAL A 195 -19.25 3.82 -17.13
CA VAL A 195 -19.03 5.01 -16.28
C VAL A 195 -17.59 5.07 -15.80
N TYR A 196 -17.05 3.98 -15.26
CA TYR A 196 -15.67 3.96 -14.78
C TYR A 196 -14.66 4.23 -15.88
N THR A 197 -14.87 3.65 -17.07
CA THR A 197 -14.01 3.87 -18.24
C THR A 197 -14.03 5.33 -18.67
N LEU A 198 -15.21 5.95 -18.68
CA LEU A 198 -15.36 7.39 -18.98
C LEU A 198 -14.67 8.26 -17.93
N VAL A 199 -14.90 7.98 -16.64
CA VAL A 199 -14.26 8.70 -15.52
C VAL A 199 -12.75 8.58 -15.62
N LEU A 200 -12.22 7.37 -15.78
CA LEU A 200 -10.78 7.13 -15.88
C LEU A 200 -10.16 7.85 -17.08
N SER A 201 -10.81 7.82 -18.25
CA SER A 201 -10.35 8.53 -19.44
C SER A 201 -10.27 10.03 -19.20
N GLN A 202 -11.34 10.63 -18.65
CA GLN A 202 -11.38 12.06 -18.37
C GLN A 202 -10.33 12.45 -17.33
N VAL A 203 -10.29 11.74 -16.19
CA VAL A 203 -9.33 11.99 -15.11
C VAL A 203 -7.91 11.87 -15.63
N SER A 204 -7.61 10.88 -16.46
CA SER A 204 -6.27 10.72 -17.04
C SER A 204 -5.90 11.91 -17.92
N SER A 205 -6.82 12.41 -18.74
CA SER A 205 -6.59 13.60 -19.59
C SER A 205 -6.35 14.84 -18.73
N GLU A 206 -7.25 15.14 -17.79
CA GLU A 206 -7.15 16.31 -16.90
C GLU A 206 -5.89 16.24 -16.03
N PHE A 207 -5.51 15.05 -15.56
CA PHE A 207 -4.31 14.87 -14.76
C PHE A 207 -3.05 15.13 -15.58
N LEU A 208 -3.00 14.70 -16.85
CA LEU A 208 -1.89 15.01 -17.75
C LEU A 208 -1.78 16.52 -18.04
N ASP A 209 -2.91 17.19 -18.23
CA ASP A 209 -2.95 18.64 -18.43
C ASP A 209 -2.44 19.37 -17.17
N PHE A 210 -2.93 18.95 -16.01
CA PHE A 210 -2.45 19.43 -14.71
C PHE A 210 -0.95 19.18 -14.52
N GLN A 211 -0.42 18.00 -14.84
CA GLN A 211 1.02 17.72 -14.69
C GLN A 211 1.88 18.70 -15.50
N ARG A 212 1.45 19.03 -16.73
CA ARG A 212 2.16 20.00 -17.58
C ARG A 212 2.11 21.43 -17.04
N GLU A 213 1.00 21.82 -16.41
CA GLU A 213 0.87 23.11 -15.75
C GLU A 213 1.64 23.15 -14.42
N ASN A 214 1.59 22.05 -13.67
CA ASN A 214 2.19 21.90 -12.36
C ASN A 214 3.71 22.03 -12.42
N GLU A 215 4.37 21.55 -13.47
CA GLU A 215 5.83 21.74 -13.63
C GLU A 215 6.22 23.24 -13.71
N LYS A 216 5.44 24.04 -14.46
CA LYS A 216 5.66 25.49 -14.55
C LYS A 216 5.33 26.20 -13.25
N LEU A 217 4.23 25.80 -12.60
CA LEU A 217 3.82 26.35 -11.31
C LEU A 217 4.83 26.01 -10.22
N HIS A 218 5.38 24.79 -10.21
CA HIS A 218 6.38 24.32 -9.27
C HIS A 218 7.60 25.24 -9.27
N ILE A 219 8.18 25.51 -10.45
CA ILE A 219 9.35 26.41 -10.58
C ILE A 219 9.02 27.83 -10.08
N GLN A 220 7.82 28.34 -10.36
CA GLN A 220 7.41 29.68 -9.92
C GLN A 220 7.20 29.75 -8.40
N LEU A 221 6.56 28.74 -7.82
CA LEU A 221 6.30 28.64 -6.39
C LEU A 221 7.60 28.43 -5.60
N GLU A 222 8.50 27.59 -6.09
CA GLU A 222 9.82 27.40 -5.49
C GLU A 222 10.60 28.71 -5.42
N LYS A 223 10.60 29.50 -6.51
CA LYS A 223 11.23 30.85 -6.54
C LYS A 223 10.62 31.82 -5.53
N LYS A 224 9.32 31.69 -5.22
CA LYS A 224 8.62 32.54 -4.24
C LYS A 224 8.83 32.08 -2.80
N ILE A 225 8.92 30.77 -2.56
CA ILE A 225 9.07 30.19 -1.23
C ILE A 225 10.52 30.26 -0.75
N ARG A 226 11.49 30.01 -1.64
CA ARG A 226 12.91 29.89 -1.27
C ARG A 226 13.48 31.11 -0.52
N PRO A 227 13.14 32.37 -0.85
CA PRO A 227 13.62 33.53 -0.10
C PRO A 227 13.07 33.62 1.33
N ASP A 228 11.83 33.15 1.55
CA ASP A 228 11.10 33.30 2.81
C ASP A 228 11.03 32.00 3.62
N LEU A 229 11.72 30.94 3.17
CA LEU A 229 11.62 29.58 3.72
C LEU A 229 11.86 29.54 5.23
N ASP A 230 12.92 30.19 5.71
CA ASP A 230 13.25 30.20 7.14
C ASP A 230 12.16 30.89 7.96
N GLN A 231 11.57 31.98 7.46
CA GLN A 231 10.45 32.66 8.12
C GLN A 231 9.20 31.78 8.13
N MET A 232 8.91 31.09 7.03
CA MET A 232 7.78 30.15 6.94
C MET A 232 7.94 28.99 7.92
N LEU A 233 9.15 28.45 8.09
CA LEU A 233 9.43 27.39 9.06
C LEU A 233 9.24 27.88 10.50
N ILE A 234 9.75 29.07 10.83
CA ILE A 234 9.53 29.69 12.14
C ILE A 234 8.03 29.88 12.40
N LEU A 235 7.28 30.39 11.43
CA LEU A 235 5.83 30.57 11.55
C LEU A 235 5.09 29.24 11.71
N LYS A 236 5.48 28.23 10.95
CA LYS A 236 4.94 26.86 11.07
C LYS A 236 5.19 26.30 12.47
N ASP A 237 6.40 26.44 13.00
CA ASP A 237 6.73 25.96 14.35
C ASP A 237 5.93 26.70 15.43
N GLN A 238 5.78 28.02 15.29
CA GLN A 238 4.94 28.83 16.18
C GLN A 238 3.46 28.40 16.11
N ILE A 239 2.93 28.12 14.92
CA ILE A 239 1.57 27.61 14.73
C ILE A 239 1.45 26.22 15.34
N SER A 240 2.43 25.35 15.14
CA SER A 240 2.46 23.99 15.69
C SER A 240 2.41 24.01 17.23
N ILE A 241 3.22 24.86 17.87
CA ILE A 241 3.23 25.02 19.34
C ILE A 241 1.87 25.52 19.84
N LYS A 242 1.31 26.56 19.20
CA LYS A 242 0.00 27.10 19.58
C LYS A 242 -1.11 26.08 19.38
N LEU A 243 -1.07 25.34 18.28
CA LEU A 243 -2.04 24.30 17.96
C LEU A 243 -1.94 23.17 18.99
N GLN A 244 -0.73 22.69 19.27
CA GLN A 244 -0.46 21.66 20.27
C GLN A 244 -1.07 22.05 21.62
N ALA A 245 -0.86 23.29 22.09
CA ALA A 245 -1.45 23.77 23.34
C ALA A 245 -2.99 23.73 23.36
N VAL A 246 -3.65 23.91 22.21
CA VAL A 246 -5.12 23.84 22.09
C VAL A 246 -5.62 22.40 22.05
N ILE A 247 -4.93 21.52 21.32
CA ILE A 247 -5.41 20.17 21.04
C ILE A 247 -4.92 19.13 22.05
N GLN A 248 -3.83 19.38 22.77
CA GLN A 248 -3.13 18.37 23.58
C GLN A 248 -4.06 17.62 24.53
N ASN A 249 -4.81 18.31 25.37
CA ASN A 249 -5.75 17.68 26.32
C ASN A 249 -6.85 16.86 25.62
N PRO A 250 -7.56 17.40 24.60
CA PRO A 250 -8.48 16.61 23.79
C PRO A 250 -7.85 15.36 23.16
N VAL A 251 -6.64 15.47 22.60
CA VAL A 251 -5.91 14.35 21.98
C VAL A 251 -5.58 13.29 23.01
N GLU A 252 -4.92 13.67 24.11
CA GLU A 252 -4.51 12.74 25.17
C GLU A 252 -5.71 11.98 25.73
N SER A 253 -6.82 12.69 26.00
CA SER A 253 -8.06 12.06 26.45
C SER A 253 -8.64 11.09 25.42
N CYS A 254 -8.61 11.45 24.13
CA CYS A 254 -9.14 10.61 23.06
C CYS A 254 -8.27 9.37 22.84
N CYS A 255 -6.94 9.50 22.90
CA CYS A 255 -6.03 8.38 22.76
C CYS A 255 -6.13 7.42 23.95
N ARG A 256 -6.18 7.93 25.19
CA ARG A 256 -6.32 7.09 26.40
C ARG A 256 -7.61 6.27 26.40
N GLN A 257 -8.70 6.84 25.87
CA GLN A 257 -10.00 6.17 25.86
C GLN A 257 -10.21 5.28 24.63
N GLY A 258 -9.71 5.71 23.47
CA GLY A 258 -10.02 5.09 22.19
C GLY A 258 -8.89 4.26 21.58
N VAL A 259 -7.62 4.57 21.84
CA VAL A 259 -6.46 3.93 21.17
C VAL A 259 -5.69 3.03 22.13
N GLU A 260 -5.30 3.55 23.29
CA GLU A 260 -4.48 2.86 24.30
C GLU A 260 -5.01 1.45 24.67
N PRO A 261 -6.34 1.22 24.84
CA PRO A 261 -6.85 -0.10 25.22
C PRO A 261 -6.62 -1.22 24.18
N ASP A 262 -6.50 -0.86 22.90
CA ASP A 262 -6.36 -1.83 21.79
C ASP A 262 -4.95 -1.80 21.19
N LEU A 263 -4.10 -0.85 21.61
CA LEU A 263 -2.82 -0.56 21.01
C LEU A 263 -1.88 -1.77 20.93
N ASP A 264 -1.61 -2.41 22.06
CA ASP A 264 -0.70 -3.56 22.13
C ASP A 264 -1.17 -4.70 21.24
N CYS A 265 -2.49 -4.95 21.23
CA CYS A 265 -3.10 -5.96 20.39
C CYS A 265 -2.94 -5.64 18.90
N VAL A 266 -3.23 -4.40 18.49
CA VAL A 266 -3.05 -3.98 17.09
C VAL A 266 -1.57 -4.06 16.68
N MET A 267 -0.65 -3.66 17.57
CA MET A 267 0.79 -3.75 17.33
C MET A 267 1.23 -5.21 17.12
N GLU A 268 0.84 -6.12 18.01
CA GLU A 268 1.18 -7.54 17.91
C GLU A 268 0.64 -8.14 16.61
N GLU A 269 -0.63 -7.89 16.30
CA GLU A 269 -1.28 -8.39 15.08
C GLU A 269 -0.70 -7.77 13.79
N LEU A 270 -0.10 -6.58 13.86
CA LEU A 270 0.65 -5.97 12.77
C LEU A 270 2.05 -6.57 12.61
N ILE A 271 2.77 -6.82 13.70
CA ILE A 271 4.17 -7.28 13.65
C ILE A 271 4.25 -8.78 13.35
N HIS A 272 3.31 -9.58 13.84
CA HIS A 272 3.40 -11.03 13.77
C HIS A 272 3.45 -11.57 12.33
N PRO A 273 2.52 -11.24 11.41
CA PRO A 273 2.53 -11.80 10.06
C PRO A 273 3.71 -11.34 9.20
N ILE A 274 4.14 -10.08 9.31
CA ILE A 274 5.32 -9.59 8.58
C ILE A 274 6.62 -10.24 9.08
N SER A 275 6.73 -10.51 10.39
CA SER A 275 7.89 -11.22 10.95
C SER A 275 7.98 -12.64 10.41
N LEU A 276 6.86 -13.37 10.41
CA LEU A 276 6.80 -14.71 9.81
C LEU A 276 7.19 -14.70 8.33
N GLY A 277 6.72 -13.72 7.56
CA GLY A 277 7.10 -13.60 6.16
C GLY A 277 8.60 -13.32 5.97
N PHE A 278 9.20 -12.49 6.83
CA PHE A 278 10.63 -12.20 6.78
C PHE A 278 11.48 -13.43 7.15
N ASP A 279 11.06 -14.22 8.13
CA ASP A 279 11.73 -15.47 8.48
C ASP A 279 11.71 -16.49 7.33
N VAL A 280 10.60 -16.56 6.60
CA VAL A 280 10.50 -17.40 5.38
C VAL A 280 11.41 -16.86 4.27
N VAL A 281 11.45 -15.54 4.04
CA VAL A 281 12.38 -14.91 3.06
C VAL A 281 13.83 -15.27 3.41
N ARG A 282 14.21 -15.14 4.67
CA ARG A 282 15.55 -15.47 5.17
C ARG A 282 15.91 -16.93 4.87
N SER A 283 15.00 -17.83 5.21
CA SER A 283 15.20 -19.28 5.06
C SER A 283 15.31 -19.67 3.58
N LEU A 284 14.39 -19.18 2.74
CA LEU A 284 14.41 -19.43 1.30
C LEU A 284 15.68 -18.90 0.62
N PHE A 285 16.18 -17.74 1.06
CA PHE A 285 17.46 -17.22 0.58
C PHE A 285 18.61 -18.16 0.98
N ALA A 286 18.72 -18.52 2.26
CA ALA A 286 19.77 -19.40 2.76
C ALA A 286 19.77 -20.75 2.06
N ASP A 287 18.61 -21.42 2.00
CA ASP A 287 18.44 -22.74 1.39
C ASP A 287 18.84 -22.73 -0.10
N ARG A 288 18.48 -21.65 -0.81
CA ARG A 288 18.81 -21.53 -2.23
C ARG A 288 20.31 -21.31 -2.47
N ILE A 289 20.97 -20.56 -1.60
CA ILE A 289 22.43 -20.40 -1.67
C ILE A 289 23.11 -21.73 -1.32
N ASP A 290 22.61 -22.48 -0.33
CA ASP A 290 23.18 -23.77 0.07
C ASP A 290 23.05 -24.81 -1.04
N GLU A 291 21.90 -24.84 -1.70
CA GLU A 291 21.67 -25.62 -2.91
C GLU A 291 22.68 -25.30 -4.01
N MET A 292 22.88 -24.01 -4.29
CA MET A 292 23.84 -23.56 -5.30
C MET A 292 25.28 -23.96 -4.94
N ILE A 293 25.69 -23.78 -3.68
CA ILE A 293 27.02 -24.13 -3.20
C ILE A 293 27.27 -25.65 -3.33
N ARG A 294 26.26 -26.48 -3.09
CA ARG A 294 26.37 -27.95 -3.20
C ARG A 294 26.51 -28.44 -4.64
N HIS A 295 25.87 -27.76 -5.59
CA HIS A 295 25.85 -28.11 -7.02
C HIS A 295 26.76 -27.22 -7.89
N LEU A 296 27.77 -26.63 -7.28
CA LEU A 296 28.64 -25.66 -7.91
C LEU A 296 29.51 -26.31 -9.01
N THR A 297 29.12 -26.13 -10.28
CA THR A 297 29.87 -26.62 -11.46
C THR A 297 30.57 -25.48 -12.21
N THR A 298 29.96 -24.29 -12.26
CA THR A 298 30.53 -23.06 -12.84
C THR A 298 30.14 -21.85 -11.98
N GLY A 299 31.07 -21.36 -11.16
CA GLY A 299 30.77 -20.50 -10.00
C GLY A 299 30.01 -19.19 -10.31
N LEU A 300 30.42 -18.42 -11.32
CA LEU A 300 29.86 -17.08 -11.57
C LEU A 300 28.50 -17.09 -12.31
N MET A 301 28.31 -18.00 -13.27
CA MET A 301 27.06 -18.07 -14.03
C MET A 301 25.87 -18.47 -13.15
N GLN A 302 26.05 -19.40 -12.21
CA GLN A 302 24.98 -19.81 -11.30
C GLN A 302 24.58 -18.68 -10.34
N VAL A 303 25.54 -17.85 -9.89
CA VAL A 303 25.27 -16.69 -9.03
C VAL A 303 24.41 -15.65 -9.75
N LEU A 304 24.61 -15.43 -11.05
CA LEU A 304 23.79 -14.51 -11.85
C LEU A 304 22.33 -14.97 -11.98
N THR A 305 22.09 -16.30 -12.05
CA THR A 305 20.71 -16.85 -12.12
C THR A 305 19.87 -16.61 -10.87
N LEU A 306 20.50 -16.24 -9.74
CA LEU A 306 19.79 -15.90 -8.50
C LEU A 306 18.95 -14.61 -8.66
N GLY A 307 19.32 -13.73 -9.60
CA GLY A 307 18.64 -12.44 -9.82
C GLY A 307 17.15 -12.58 -10.14
N GLU A 308 16.73 -13.73 -10.66
CA GLU A 308 15.32 -14.01 -10.99
C GLU A 308 14.49 -14.40 -9.76
N MET A 309 15.11 -14.86 -8.66
CA MET A 309 14.40 -15.41 -7.50
C MET A 309 13.30 -14.50 -6.95
N PRO A 310 13.52 -13.19 -6.73
CA PRO A 310 12.48 -12.34 -6.16
C PRO A 310 11.29 -12.11 -7.10
N TRP A 311 11.46 -12.40 -8.39
CA TRP A 311 10.46 -12.19 -9.44
C TRP A 311 9.78 -13.49 -9.88
N LYS A 312 10.13 -14.63 -9.27
CA LYS A 312 9.50 -15.93 -9.52
C LYS A 312 8.29 -16.10 -8.60
N PRO A 313 7.04 -16.05 -9.14
CA PRO A 313 5.84 -16.01 -8.29
C PRO A 313 5.73 -17.22 -7.36
N GLY A 314 5.94 -18.43 -7.88
CA GLY A 314 5.91 -19.65 -7.07
C GLY A 314 7.04 -19.77 -6.04
N PHE A 315 8.16 -19.05 -6.22
CA PHE A 315 9.25 -19.05 -5.25
C PHE A 315 8.93 -18.14 -4.05
N MET A 316 8.33 -16.98 -4.31
CA MET A 316 7.99 -16.00 -3.27
C MET A 316 6.64 -16.24 -2.59
N GLU A 317 5.77 -17.07 -3.17
CA GLU A 317 4.44 -17.38 -2.66
C GLU A 317 4.41 -17.77 -1.18
N PRO A 318 5.30 -18.64 -0.66
CA PRO A 318 5.31 -19.01 0.76
C PRO A 318 5.54 -17.82 1.70
N CYS A 319 6.30 -16.81 1.26
CA CYS A 319 6.50 -15.56 2.00
C CYS A 319 5.19 -14.76 2.01
N TYR A 320 4.62 -14.55 0.82
CA TYR A 320 3.45 -13.69 0.63
C TYR A 320 2.19 -14.22 1.31
N GLU A 321 2.08 -15.54 1.46
CA GLU A 321 0.98 -16.18 2.18
C GLU A 321 0.93 -15.77 3.65
N LYS A 322 2.07 -15.48 4.28
CA LYS A 322 2.10 -15.03 5.68
C LYS A 322 1.36 -13.71 5.86
N ALA A 323 1.45 -12.80 4.89
CA ALA A 323 0.70 -11.55 4.94
C ALA A 323 -0.83 -11.74 4.89
N ASN A 324 -1.35 -12.87 4.39
CA ASN A 324 -2.81 -13.08 4.37
C ASN A 324 -3.42 -13.19 5.77
N LEU A 325 -2.63 -13.49 6.81
CA LEU A 325 -3.10 -13.57 8.19
C LEU A 325 -3.74 -12.26 8.67
N TYR A 326 -3.32 -11.10 8.13
CA TYR A 326 -3.94 -9.80 8.44
C TYR A 326 -5.43 -9.76 8.13
N LYS A 327 -5.90 -10.55 7.15
CA LYS A 327 -7.32 -10.59 6.77
C LYS A 327 -8.21 -11.13 7.87
N ASP A 328 -7.66 -11.96 8.76
CA ASP A 328 -8.40 -12.57 9.85
C ASP A 328 -8.13 -11.82 11.16
N SER A 329 -6.88 -11.45 11.44
CA SER A 329 -6.53 -10.79 12.70
C SER A 329 -7.05 -9.36 12.84
N LEU A 330 -7.17 -8.62 11.74
CA LEU A 330 -7.50 -7.20 11.76
C LEU A 330 -8.94 -6.88 11.32
N GLN A 331 -9.83 -7.89 11.26
CA GLN A 331 -11.22 -7.69 10.82
C GLN A 331 -11.96 -6.63 11.65
N GLY A 332 -11.77 -6.63 12.97
CA GLY A 332 -12.43 -5.71 13.90
C GLY A 332 -11.99 -4.25 13.84
N LEU A 333 -10.91 -3.94 13.11
CA LEU A 333 -10.45 -2.56 12.99
C LEU A 333 -11.42 -1.70 12.19
N LYS A 334 -12.23 -2.32 11.32
CA LYS A 334 -13.24 -1.61 10.55
C LYS A 334 -14.30 -1.02 11.48
N GLU A 335 -14.88 -1.81 12.36
CA GLU A 335 -15.94 -1.37 13.28
C GLU A 335 -15.39 -0.41 14.33
N LYS A 336 -14.19 -0.68 14.87
CA LYS A 336 -13.60 0.13 15.95
C LYS A 336 -12.99 1.45 15.47
N PHE A 337 -12.17 1.39 14.41
CA PHE A 337 -11.35 2.52 13.96
C PHE A 337 -11.72 3.04 12.58
N GLY A 338 -12.65 2.39 11.87
CA GLY A 338 -13.00 2.76 10.50
C GLY A 338 -11.89 2.43 9.50
N PHE A 339 -11.02 1.47 9.81
CA PHE A 339 -9.94 1.05 8.93
C PHE A 339 -10.44 0.09 7.84
N HIS A 340 -10.25 0.46 6.58
CA HIS A 340 -10.69 -0.32 5.42
C HIS A 340 -9.52 -0.72 4.50
N GLY A 341 -8.28 -0.52 4.93
CA GLY A 341 -7.07 -0.67 4.12
C GLY A 341 -6.37 -2.03 4.27
N VAL A 342 -7.11 -3.11 4.56
CA VAL A 342 -6.49 -4.42 4.82
C VAL A 342 -5.80 -4.98 3.57
N ALA A 343 -6.37 -4.83 2.37
CA ALA A 343 -5.69 -5.32 1.17
C ALA A 343 -4.42 -4.51 0.92
N SER A 344 -4.46 -3.19 1.10
CA SER A 344 -3.31 -2.31 1.05
C SER A 344 -2.18 -2.73 2.02
N LEU A 345 -2.53 -3.09 3.27
CA LEU A 345 -1.60 -3.61 4.27
C LEU A 345 -0.93 -4.92 3.82
N VAL A 346 -1.74 -5.86 3.33
CA VAL A 346 -1.25 -7.16 2.83
C VAL A 346 -0.26 -6.96 1.68
N LEU A 347 -0.64 -6.14 0.69
CA LEU A 347 0.19 -5.90 -0.49
C LEU A 347 1.50 -5.17 -0.13
N ARG A 348 1.45 -4.21 0.80
CA ARG A 348 2.64 -3.53 1.32
C ARG A 348 3.59 -4.50 2.01
N ALA A 349 3.08 -5.38 2.88
CA ALA A 349 3.91 -6.40 3.53
C ALA A 349 4.57 -7.35 2.51
N GLN A 350 3.82 -7.79 1.50
CA GLN A 350 4.34 -8.63 0.41
C GLN A 350 5.44 -7.91 -0.38
N ASN A 351 5.29 -6.62 -0.67
CA ASN A 351 6.33 -5.84 -1.33
C ASN A 351 7.61 -5.76 -0.51
N LEU A 352 7.52 -5.57 0.80
CA LEU A 352 8.69 -5.54 1.68
C LEU A 352 9.39 -6.90 1.72
N MET A 353 8.65 -8.01 1.73
CA MET A 353 9.22 -9.36 1.60
C MET A 353 9.99 -9.52 0.28
N GLN A 354 9.41 -9.07 -0.83
CA GLN A 354 10.07 -9.10 -2.14
C GLN A 354 11.33 -8.23 -2.17
N GLN A 355 11.24 -7.01 -1.63
CA GLN A 355 12.35 -6.06 -1.58
C GLN A 355 13.51 -6.60 -0.74
N LEU A 356 13.24 -7.23 0.42
CA LEU A 356 14.30 -7.85 1.22
C LEU A 356 14.96 -9.04 0.50
N MET A 357 14.20 -9.85 -0.23
CA MET A 357 14.76 -10.90 -1.09
C MET A 357 15.65 -10.29 -2.20
N GLN A 358 15.18 -9.25 -2.89
CA GLN A 358 15.95 -8.53 -3.92
C GLN A 358 17.26 -7.98 -3.36
N ASN A 359 17.20 -7.28 -2.23
CA ASN A 359 18.36 -6.70 -1.57
C ASN A 359 19.38 -7.78 -1.17
N SER A 360 18.91 -8.92 -0.68
CA SER A 360 19.76 -10.05 -0.29
C SER A 360 20.47 -10.67 -1.49
N VAL A 361 19.72 -10.96 -2.55
CA VAL A 361 20.26 -11.51 -3.81
C VAL A 361 21.26 -10.53 -4.43
N HIS A 362 20.90 -9.25 -4.56
CA HIS A 362 21.77 -8.23 -5.13
C HIS A 362 23.07 -8.08 -4.33
N THR A 363 22.97 -7.99 -2.99
CA THR A 363 24.15 -7.89 -2.13
C THR A 363 25.03 -9.14 -2.24
N PHE A 364 24.42 -10.32 -2.32
CA PHE A 364 25.15 -11.57 -2.49
C PHE A 364 25.89 -11.60 -3.83
N GLN A 365 25.23 -11.24 -4.93
CA GLN A 365 25.82 -11.17 -6.27
C GLN A 365 26.99 -10.20 -6.31
N GLN A 366 26.79 -8.98 -5.80
CA GLN A 366 27.84 -7.95 -5.78
C GLN A 366 29.05 -8.37 -4.94
N LEU A 367 28.84 -8.93 -3.75
CA LEU A 367 29.95 -9.43 -2.93
C LEU A 367 30.64 -10.64 -3.58
N SER A 368 29.90 -11.47 -4.30
CA SER A 368 30.45 -12.60 -5.04
C SER A 368 31.33 -12.13 -6.19
N GLU A 369 30.88 -11.17 -7.00
CA GLU A 369 31.69 -10.56 -8.06
C GLU A 369 33.01 -9.97 -7.53
N GLN A 370 32.98 -9.32 -6.37
CA GLN A 370 34.15 -8.71 -5.73
C GLN A 370 35.17 -9.74 -5.19
N HIS A 371 34.70 -10.89 -4.70
CA HIS A 371 35.53 -11.81 -3.93
C HIS A 371 35.83 -13.13 -4.64
N LEU A 372 35.03 -13.54 -5.63
CA LEU A 372 35.24 -14.79 -6.37
C LEU A 372 36.42 -14.71 -7.35
N SER A 373 36.76 -13.52 -7.85
CA SER A 373 37.93 -13.31 -8.71
C SER A 373 39.27 -13.64 -8.04
N LEU A 374 39.28 -13.70 -6.70
CA LEU A 374 40.45 -14.03 -5.88
C LEU A 374 40.56 -15.51 -5.53
N ALA A 375 39.53 -16.32 -5.79
CA ALA A 375 39.49 -17.73 -5.42
C ALA A 375 39.99 -18.61 -6.59
N THR A 376 40.94 -19.51 -6.32
CA THR A 376 41.64 -20.27 -7.37
C THR A 376 41.18 -21.72 -7.48
N ASN A 377 40.51 -22.26 -6.46
CA ASN A 377 40.01 -23.65 -6.45
C ASN A 377 38.60 -23.76 -5.86
N HIS A 378 37.95 -24.91 -6.09
CA HIS A 378 36.56 -25.17 -5.69
C HIS A 378 36.34 -24.97 -4.18
N SER A 379 37.25 -25.49 -3.34
CA SER A 379 37.14 -25.35 -1.88
C SER A 379 37.18 -23.88 -1.40
N GLN A 380 38.02 -23.05 -2.02
CA GLN A 380 38.12 -21.62 -1.72
C GLN A 380 36.87 -20.86 -2.19
N ILE A 381 36.31 -21.25 -3.34
CA ILE A 381 35.06 -20.67 -3.85
C ILE A 381 33.91 -20.96 -2.87
N THR A 382 33.72 -22.23 -2.49
CA THR A 382 32.73 -22.66 -1.50
C THR A 382 32.88 -21.89 -0.19
N GLN A 383 34.09 -21.83 0.38
CA GLN A 383 34.34 -21.10 1.63
C GLN A 383 34.04 -19.60 1.51
N THR A 384 34.33 -19.01 0.35
CA THR A 384 34.07 -17.60 0.09
C THR A 384 32.57 -17.33 0.00
N LEU A 385 31.83 -18.16 -0.73
CA LEU A 385 30.36 -18.07 -0.84
C LEU A 385 29.67 -18.24 0.51
N GLU A 386 30.13 -19.18 1.34
CA GLU A 386 29.62 -19.38 2.71
C GLU A 386 29.84 -18.14 3.61
N LYS A 387 31.02 -17.53 3.52
CA LYS A 387 31.32 -16.28 4.24
C LYS A 387 30.45 -15.13 3.75
N ILE A 388 30.23 -15.03 2.44
CA ILE A 388 29.35 -14.01 1.85
C ILE A 388 27.91 -14.25 2.32
N LYS A 389 27.38 -15.48 2.24
CA LYS A 389 26.05 -15.85 2.73
C LYS A 389 25.86 -15.41 4.17
N THR A 390 26.79 -15.77 5.06
CA THR A 390 26.75 -15.38 6.49
C THR A 390 26.72 -13.85 6.66
N ARG A 391 27.50 -13.11 5.85
CA ARG A 391 27.51 -11.65 5.89
C ARG A 391 26.21 -11.03 5.39
N VAL A 392 25.61 -11.58 4.33
CA VAL A 392 24.33 -11.13 3.80
C VAL A 392 23.21 -11.41 4.80
N LEU A 393 23.19 -12.59 5.41
CA LEU A 393 22.22 -12.95 6.45
C LEU A 393 22.28 -11.99 7.66
N LYS A 394 23.46 -11.60 8.11
CA LYS A 394 23.60 -10.59 9.18
C LYS A 394 23.05 -9.21 8.79
N LYS A 395 23.23 -8.80 7.52
CA LYS A 395 22.64 -7.55 7.02
C LYS A 395 21.12 -7.65 6.93
N PHE A 396 20.63 -8.78 6.41
CA PHE A 396 19.20 -9.07 6.35
C PHE A 396 18.54 -8.96 7.73
N ASP A 397 19.15 -9.51 8.78
CA ASP A 397 18.58 -9.46 10.15
C ASP A 397 18.43 -8.02 10.65
N TYR A 398 19.43 -7.19 10.38
CA TYR A 398 19.39 -5.76 10.71
C TYR A 398 18.31 -5.02 9.89
N ASP A 399 18.32 -5.18 8.57
CA ASP A 399 17.40 -4.48 7.66
C ASP A 399 15.95 -4.91 7.89
N SER A 400 15.71 -6.20 8.13
CA SER A 400 14.38 -6.75 8.41
C SER A 400 13.81 -6.24 9.75
N SER A 401 14.65 -6.04 10.78
CA SER A 401 14.23 -5.40 12.03
C SER A 401 13.82 -3.94 11.81
N SER A 402 14.67 -3.16 11.11
CA SER A 402 14.36 -1.76 10.81
C SER A 402 13.08 -1.62 9.96
N THR A 403 12.92 -2.48 8.97
CA THR A 403 11.77 -2.49 8.07
C THR A 403 10.47 -2.83 8.81
N ARG A 404 10.48 -3.83 9.71
CA ARG A 404 9.31 -4.17 10.55
C ARG A 404 8.86 -3.00 11.41
N LYS A 405 9.82 -2.33 12.03
CA LYS A 405 9.54 -1.15 12.87
C LYS A 405 8.88 -0.04 12.05
N GLN A 406 9.46 0.31 10.89
CA GLN A 406 8.89 1.34 10.02
C GLN A 406 7.49 0.96 9.54
N PHE A 407 7.29 -0.30 9.14
CA PHE A 407 5.99 -0.84 8.75
C PHE A 407 4.95 -0.69 9.86
N ALA A 408 5.28 -1.09 11.09
CA ALA A 408 4.36 -0.95 12.23
C ALA A 408 3.99 0.52 12.47
N GLN A 409 4.99 1.42 12.51
CA GLN A 409 4.76 2.85 12.69
C GLN A 409 3.85 3.45 11.61
N GLU A 410 4.13 3.15 10.34
CA GLU A 410 3.34 3.60 9.20
C GLU A 410 1.88 3.15 9.35
N TRP A 411 1.65 1.87 9.61
CA TRP A 411 0.31 1.31 9.61
C TRP A 411 -0.51 1.67 10.83
N LEU A 412 0.11 1.83 11.99
CA LEU A 412 -0.63 2.29 13.15
C LEU A 412 -1.11 3.74 12.99
N VAL A 413 -0.33 4.59 12.32
CA VAL A 413 -0.81 5.93 11.93
C VAL A 413 -1.98 5.80 10.96
N GLN A 414 -1.90 4.94 9.94
CA GLN A 414 -3.01 4.73 8.99
C GLN A 414 -4.27 4.17 9.65
N ILE A 415 -4.14 3.40 10.73
CA ILE A 415 -5.27 2.81 11.48
C ILE A 415 -5.90 3.85 12.42
N PHE A 416 -5.09 4.49 13.27
CA PHE A 416 -5.61 5.31 14.37
C PHE A 416 -5.84 6.78 14.00
N LEU A 417 -5.06 7.35 13.07
CA LEU A 417 -5.19 8.77 12.71
C LEU A 417 -6.58 9.11 12.17
N PRO A 418 -7.20 8.34 11.25
CA PRO A 418 -8.59 8.55 10.83
C PRO A 418 -9.58 8.64 11.98
N PHE A 419 -9.48 7.71 12.93
CA PHE A 419 -10.35 7.65 14.10
C PHE A 419 -10.17 8.89 14.99
N LEU A 420 -8.93 9.29 15.25
CA LEU A 420 -8.64 10.47 16.07
C LEU A 420 -9.18 11.74 15.42
N LEU A 421 -8.89 11.95 14.13
CA LEU A 421 -9.35 13.13 13.39
C LEU A 421 -10.88 13.26 13.42
N LYS A 422 -11.59 12.16 13.16
CA LYS A 422 -13.06 12.10 13.19
C LYS A 422 -13.64 12.50 14.56
N ASN A 423 -13.00 12.07 15.66
CA ASN A 423 -13.49 12.35 17.02
C ASN A 423 -13.07 13.73 17.55
N LEU A 424 -12.01 14.32 17.00
CA LEU A 424 -11.43 15.57 17.49
C LEU A 424 -11.92 16.79 16.72
N GLU A 425 -12.26 16.64 15.43
CA GLU A 425 -12.77 17.75 14.61
C GLU A 425 -13.96 18.49 15.26
N PRO A 426 -15.02 17.82 15.78
CA PRO A 426 -16.15 18.52 16.41
C PRO A 426 -15.77 19.20 17.74
N ARG A 427 -14.81 18.62 18.47
CA ARG A 427 -14.45 19.02 19.84
C ARG A 427 -13.52 20.23 19.85
N CYS A 428 -12.69 20.36 18.83
CA CYS A 428 -11.64 21.37 18.82
C CYS A 428 -12.05 22.69 18.15
N LYS A 429 -13.28 22.81 17.61
CA LYS A 429 -13.76 24.00 16.84
C LYS A 429 -12.68 24.54 15.91
N LEU A 430 -11.90 23.65 15.31
CA LEU A 430 -10.72 24.00 14.55
C LEU A 430 -11.20 24.58 13.21
N ASN A 431 -11.22 25.91 13.09
CA ASN A 431 -11.29 26.60 11.80
C ASN A 431 -9.98 26.42 10.98
N LEU A 432 -9.23 25.34 11.21
CA LEU A 432 -7.84 25.18 10.79
C LEU A 432 -7.68 24.03 9.81
N ARG A 433 -6.82 24.25 8.81
CA ARG A 433 -6.51 23.28 7.77
C ARG A 433 -5.83 22.05 8.40
N PRO A 434 -6.20 20.84 7.99
CA PRO A 434 -5.75 19.59 8.62
C PRO A 434 -4.24 19.28 8.50
N GLU A 435 -3.46 20.06 7.74
CA GLU A 435 -1.98 19.96 7.64
C GLU A 435 -1.24 20.10 8.98
N GLY A 436 -1.63 21.08 9.81
CA GLY A 436 -1.00 21.32 11.12
C GLY A 436 -1.35 20.24 12.14
N ILE A 437 -2.53 19.64 11.99
CA ILE A 437 -3.06 18.58 12.85
C ILE A 437 -2.28 17.29 12.57
N ILE A 438 -2.10 16.88 11.32
CA ILE A 438 -1.46 15.58 10.99
C ILE A 438 0.00 15.51 11.46
N ARG A 439 0.82 16.55 11.22
CA ARG A 439 2.22 16.55 11.69
C ARG A 439 2.37 16.71 13.20
N SER A 440 1.56 17.57 13.82
CA SER A 440 1.55 17.72 15.29
C SER A 440 1.06 16.44 15.97
N PHE A 441 0.08 15.74 15.38
CA PHE A 441 -0.39 14.45 15.86
C PHE A 441 0.63 13.34 15.66
N SER A 442 1.26 13.19 14.48
CA SER A 442 2.28 12.16 14.28
C SER A 442 3.44 12.31 15.27
N LEU A 443 3.84 13.55 15.60
CA LEU A 443 4.84 13.81 16.63
C LEU A 443 4.28 13.53 18.03
N THR A 444 3.15 14.13 18.42
CA THR A 444 2.56 13.96 19.75
C THR A 444 2.23 12.49 20.04
N PHE A 445 1.71 11.75 19.06
CA PHE A 445 1.41 10.33 19.16
C PHE A 445 2.69 9.49 19.33
N CYS A 446 3.77 9.78 18.60
CA CYS A 446 5.06 9.11 18.80
C CYS A 446 5.73 9.45 20.16
N TYR A 447 5.49 10.64 20.71
CA TYR A 447 6.12 11.10 21.95
C TYR A 447 5.29 10.88 23.23
N SER A 448 3.97 10.73 23.12
CA SER A 448 3.06 10.63 24.29
C SER A 448 2.88 9.20 24.82
N PHE A 449 3.36 8.18 24.10
CA PHE A 449 3.20 6.79 24.49
C PHE A 449 4.56 6.09 24.68
N PRO A 450 5.05 5.96 25.93
CA PRO A 450 6.32 5.30 26.24
C PRO A 450 6.40 3.84 25.76
N GLU A 451 5.28 3.13 25.71
CA GLU A 451 5.18 1.76 25.20
C GLU A 451 5.62 1.68 23.73
N TRP A 452 5.33 2.69 22.92
CA TRP A 452 5.82 2.77 21.55
C TRP A 452 7.32 3.05 21.47
N GLN A 453 7.88 3.76 22.44
CA GLN A 453 9.31 4.02 22.49
C GLN A 453 10.09 2.72 22.73
N ALA A 454 9.60 1.83 23.59
CA ALA A 454 10.24 0.55 23.89
C ALA A 454 10.42 -0.35 22.66
N TRP A 455 9.44 -0.36 21.74
CA TRP A 455 9.48 -1.15 20.50
C TRP A 455 10.09 -0.41 19.30
N THR A 456 10.41 0.88 19.46
CA THR A 456 11.03 1.71 18.43
C THR A 456 12.52 1.97 18.68
N VAL A 457 13.12 1.48 19.77
CA VAL A 457 14.58 1.48 19.93
C VAL A 457 15.20 0.43 19.00
N THR A 458 16.16 0.86 18.17
CA THR A 458 16.99 -0.06 17.37
C THR A 458 17.77 -0.98 18.31
N PRO A 459 17.79 -2.31 18.09
CA PRO A 459 18.65 -3.18 18.88
C PRO A 459 20.09 -2.70 18.75
N LYS A 460 20.81 -2.67 19.87
CA LYS A 460 22.25 -2.48 19.81
C LYS A 460 22.83 -3.69 19.08
N ARG A 461 23.85 -3.44 18.26
CA ARG A 461 24.54 -4.43 17.42
C ARG A 461 24.87 -5.69 18.26
N GLY A 462 24.10 -6.77 18.11
CA GLY A 462 24.29 -8.04 18.83
C GLY A 462 23.12 -8.54 19.68
N GLU A 463 22.00 -7.82 19.77
CA GLU A 463 20.78 -8.33 20.40
C GLU A 463 19.89 -9.04 19.37
N ASP A 464 19.82 -10.37 19.47
CA ASP A 464 18.87 -11.18 18.71
C ASP A 464 17.45 -11.02 19.27
N PHE A 465 16.48 -10.74 18.39
CA PHE A 465 15.05 -10.73 18.72
C PHE A 465 14.51 -12.10 19.17
N SER A 466 15.28 -13.18 19.05
CA SER A 466 14.89 -14.52 19.51
C SER A 466 14.70 -14.60 21.03
N ASN A 467 15.14 -13.60 21.80
CA ASN A 467 14.94 -13.53 23.25
C ASN A 467 13.78 -12.62 23.72
N ILE A 468 13.04 -11.95 22.82
CA ILE A 468 11.89 -11.12 23.22
C ILE A 468 10.61 -11.95 23.43
N THR A 469 10.66 -13.25 23.18
CA THR A 469 9.61 -14.21 23.61
C THR A 469 9.87 -14.83 24.99
N GLY A 470 10.81 -14.28 25.77
CA GLY A 470 11.15 -14.74 27.11
C GLY A 470 10.06 -14.44 28.16
N SER A 471 9.24 -15.45 28.46
CA SER A 471 8.67 -15.71 29.79
C SER A 471 7.79 -14.61 30.42
N SER A 472 6.78 -14.16 29.71
CA SER A 472 5.46 -13.93 30.29
C SER A 472 4.46 -14.04 29.16
N VAL A 473 3.57 -15.02 29.20
CA VAL A 473 2.43 -15.05 28.29
C VAL A 473 1.70 -13.72 28.46
N PRO A 474 1.73 -12.81 27.47
CA PRO A 474 0.93 -11.60 27.53
C PRO A 474 -0.53 -12.04 27.65
N PRO A 475 -1.40 -11.31 28.39
CA PRO A 475 -2.80 -11.67 28.45
C PRO A 475 -3.32 -11.84 27.02
N LYS A 476 -3.89 -13.01 26.70
CA LYS A 476 -4.42 -13.31 25.36
C LYS A 476 -5.18 -12.09 24.85
N CYS A 477 -4.68 -11.49 23.78
CA CYS A 477 -5.31 -10.38 23.10
C CYS A 477 -6.81 -10.68 22.96
N ARG A 478 -7.65 -9.77 23.50
CA ARG A 478 -9.10 -9.92 23.36
C ARG A 478 -9.36 -9.92 21.85
N PRO A 479 -10.09 -10.91 21.29
CA PRO A 479 -10.30 -10.95 19.85
C PRO A 479 -10.84 -9.61 19.38
N LEU A 480 -10.14 -8.98 18.43
CA LEU A 480 -10.69 -7.82 17.72
C LEU A 480 -11.94 -8.23 16.93
N SER A 481 -12.15 -9.53 16.70
CA SER A 481 -13.34 -10.09 16.09
C SER A 481 -14.63 -9.57 16.74
N PRO A 482 -15.63 -9.16 15.95
CA PRO A 482 -16.95 -8.87 16.50
C PRO A 482 -17.48 -10.15 17.15
N GLY A 483 -17.73 -10.09 18.46
CA GLY A 483 -18.34 -11.20 19.18
C GLY A 483 -19.65 -11.56 18.49
N SER A 484 -19.75 -12.82 18.04
CA SER A 484 -21.01 -13.42 17.67
C SER A 484 -21.95 -13.33 18.88
N GLN A 485 -22.95 -12.46 18.78
CA GLN A 485 -24.18 -12.58 19.58
C GLN A 485 -25.04 -13.68 19.02
#